data_AF-A0A7X6RR47-F1
#
_entry.id   AF-A0A7X6RR47-F1
#
_cell.length_a   1.000
_cell.length_b   1.000
_cell.length_c   1.000
_cell.angle_alpha   90.00
_cell.angle_beta   90.00
_cell.angle_gamma   90.00
#
_symmetry.space_group_name_H-M   'P 1'
#
loop_
_entity.id
_entity.type
_entity.pdbx_description
1 polymer ?
#
loop_
_entity_poly.entity_id
_entity_poly.type
_entity_poly.pdbx_seq_one_letter_code
_entity_poly.pdbx_strand_id
1 'polypeptide(L)'
;MPAVSATETGVDTRSVPWLCDPYSRALADGRGPLFLRRPDGWMLRLDVERWCGGTDAADESVLERSEGDTLDAGCGPGRMVVALAARGRTALGVDMNPVAVSRAVEAGGRAVCASVFDPLPGEGAWRTALLVDGNIGIGGAPGDLLARMREVVLPGGLLIVETAAHEVHECVTVQVTDGLGEPGAPFPWARLGLRALRRCARGAGWEWSEAWQVRGRRFAALRAPRGNPAPERVRPAVTA
;
A
#
# COMPACT_ATOMS: atom_id res chain seq x y z
N MET A 1 22.51 57.47 18.71
CA MET A 1 23.73 56.63 18.70
C MET A 1 23.49 55.48 19.68
N PRO A 2 23.92 54.26 19.34
CA PRO A 2 23.09 53.10 18.94
C PRO A 2 23.00 52.07 20.09
N ALA A 3 22.42 50.87 20.05
CA ALA A 3 21.74 50.05 19.04
C ALA A 3 20.75 49.15 19.82
N VAL A 4 19.55 48.92 19.28
CA VAL A 4 18.74 47.74 19.61
C VAL A 4 19.06 46.72 18.52
N SER A 5 19.67 45.58 18.86
CA SER A 5 19.76 44.47 17.91
C SER A 5 19.95 43.12 18.59
N ALA A 6 19.18 42.18 18.05
CA ALA A 6 19.30 40.73 18.12
C ALA A 6 19.05 40.08 19.49
N THR A 7 17.77 39.95 19.83
CA THR A 7 17.31 38.67 20.41
C THR A 7 17.68 37.56 19.44
N GLU A 8 18.62 36.72 19.83
CA GLU A 8 18.87 35.41 19.23
C GLU A 8 17.56 34.63 19.24
N THR A 9 16.82 34.68 18.13
CA THR A 9 15.75 33.73 17.88
C THR A 9 16.40 32.38 17.65
N GLY A 10 16.29 31.53 18.67
CA GLY A 10 16.79 30.18 18.66
C GLY A 10 16.31 29.43 17.42
N VAL A 11 17.26 28.89 16.67
CA VAL A 11 17.00 27.70 15.88
C VAL A 11 17.01 26.55 16.86
N ASP A 12 15.84 26.30 17.41
CA ASP A 12 15.51 25.05 18.07
C ASP A 12 15.68 23.92 17.05
N THR A 13 16.84 23.28 17.09
CA THR A 13 17.17 22.07 16.32
C THR A 13 16.46 20.85 16.89
N ARG A 14 15.19 20.99 17.29
CA ARG A 14 14.28 19.87 17.54
C ARG A 14 14.09 19.14 16.22
N SER A 15 14.98 18.18 16.00
CA SER A 15 14.89 17.02 15.14
C SER A 15 13.59 16.95 14.35
N VAL A 16 13.69 17.22 13.04
CA VAL A 16 12.60 16.99 12.09
C VAL A 16 12.13 15.53 12.27
N PRO A 17 10.87 15.26 12.68
CA PRO A 17 10.41 13.89 13.01
C PRO A 17 10.51 12.89 11.85
N TRP A 18 10.75 13.39 10.64
CA TRP A 18 10.86 12.65 9.38
C TRP A 18 12.30 12.39 8.94
N LEU A 19 13.29 13.01 9.60
CA LEU A 19 14.69 12.64 9.41
C LEU A 19 15.00 11.44 10.29
N CYS A 20 15.04 10.27 9.65
CA CYS A 20 15.68 9.06 10.14
C CYS A 20 14.83 8.21 11.12
N ASP A 21 13.66 7.76 10.70
CA ASP A 21 13.15 6.47 11.19
C ASP A 21 13.85 5.31 10.42
N PRO A 22 13.96 4.10 11.00
CA PRO A 22 14.65 2.97 10.38
C PRO A 22 14.15 2.62 8.97
N TYR A 23 12.85 2.80 8.68
CA TYR A 23 12.29 2.53 7.35
C TYR A 23 12.84 3.51 6.33
N SER A 24 12.77 4.82 6.61
CA SER A 24 13.28 5.87 5.72
C SER A 24 14.77 5.67 5.38
N ARG A 25 15.59 5.29 6.38
CA ARG A 25 17.03 5.00 6.15
C ARG A 25 17.23 3.77 5.25
N ALA A 26 16.54 2.68 5.55
CA ALA A 26 16.66 1.46 4.76
C ALA A 26 16.21 1.69 3.31
N LEU A 27 15.13 2.45 3.11
CA LEU A 27 14.70 2.86 1.77
C LEU A 27 15.72 3.75 1.09
N ALA A 28 16.34 4.72 1.76
CA ALA A 28 17.37 5.57 1.17
C ALA A 28 18.61 4.75 0.74
N ASP A 29 19.05 3.82 1.60
CA ASP A 29 20.19 2.95 1.35
C ASP A 29 19.89 1.83 0.34
N GLY A 30 18.61 1.56 0.07
CA GLY A 30 18.14 0.49 -0.80
C GLY A 30 18.38 -0.92 -0.26
N ARG A 31 18.65 -1.04 1.05
CA ARG A 31 19.00 -2.31 1.70
C ARG A 31 18.60 -2.34 3.16
N GLY A 32 18.42 -3.55 3.69
CA GLY A 32 18.17 -3.78 5.11
C GLY A 32 19.46 -3.82 5.95
N PRO A 33 19.39 -4.38 7.16
CA PRO A 33 18.25 -5.12 7.71
C PRO A 33 17.11 -4.20 8.15
N LEU A 34 15.88 -4.67 8.01
CA LEU A 34 14.69 -3.99 8.49
C LEU A 34 13.66 -5.03 8.97
N PHE A 35 12.97 -4.72 10.06
CA PHE A 35 12.01 -5.62 10.67
C PHE A 35 10.77 -4.90 11.19
N LEU A 36 9.64 -5.61 11.19
CA LEU A 36 8.54 -5.31 12.11
C LEU A 36 8.78 -6.06 13.41
N ARG A 37 8.80 -5.34 14.54
CA ARG A 37 8.99 -5.89 15.88
C ARG A 37 7.71 -5.76 16.69
N ARG A 38 7.30 -6.86 17.33
CA ARG A 38 6.22 -6.90 18.33
C ARG A 38 6.76 -6.64 19.74
N PRO A 39 5.90 -6.22 20.69
CA PRO A 39 6.29 -6.02 22.09
C PRO A 39 6.86 -7.28 22.77
N ASP A 40 6.43 -8.47 22.34
CA ASP A 40 6.93 -9.76 22.85
C ASP A 40 8.29 -10.18 22.26
N GLY A 41 8.91 -9.32 21.45
CA GLY A 41 10.21 -9.57 20.83
C GLY A 41 10.16 -10.35 19.53
N TRP A 42 8.98 -10.78 19.06
CA TRP A 42 8.87 -11.38 17.74
C TRP A 42 9.24 -10.37 16.64
N MET A 43 9.95 -10.84 15.61
CA MET A 43 10.42 -10.01 14.50
C MET A 43 10.06 -10.63 13.14
N LEU A 44 9.49 -9.82 12.26
CA LEU A 44 9.31 -10.12 10.83
C LEU A 44 10.36 -9.40 10.01
N ARG A 45 11.14 -10.11 9.21
CA ARG A 45 12.04 -9.47 8.26
C ARG A 45 11.26 -8.83 7.12
N LEU A 46 11.62 -7.58 6.81
CA LEU A 46 11.18 -6.83 5.64
C LEU A 46 12.27 -6.90 4.57
N ASP A 47 11.87 -7.08 3.31
CA ASP A 47 12.79 -7.33 2.19
C ASP A 47 12.99 -6.06 1.36
N VAL A 48 13.78 -5.15 1.93
CA VAL A 48 14.00 -3.80 1.37
C VAL A 48 14.68 -3.87 0.02
N GLU A 49 15.64 -4.79 -0.14
CA GLU A 49 16.34 -5.02 -1.39
C GLU A 49 15.37 -5.41 -2.52
N ARG A 50 14.38 -6.27 -2.24
CA ARG A 50 13.31 -6.58 -3.21
C ARG A 50 12.47 -5.35 -3.53
N TRP A 51 12.09 -4.57 -2.53
CA TRP A 51 11.23 -3.40 -2.74
C TRP A 51 11.91 -2.29 -3.56
N CYS A 52 13.21 -2.10 -3.36
CA CYS A 52 14.02 -1.12 -4.08
C CYS A 52 14.55 -1.64 -5.43
N GLY A 53 14.42 -2.94 -5.70
CA GLY A 53 14.79 -3.58 -6.95
C GLY A 53 13.70 -3.50 -8.02
N GLY A 54 13.95 -4.21 -9.13
CA GLY A 54 12.95 -4.46 -10.17
C GLY A 54 11.91 -5.51 -9.75
N THR A 55 10.98 -5.79 -10.65
CA THR A 55 9.93 -6.80 -10.43
C THR A 55 10.49 -8.22 -10.58
N ASP A 56 10.08 -9.12 -9.68
CA ASP A 56 10.40 -10.55 -9.77
C ASP A 56 9.26 -11.37 -10.43
N ALA A 57 9.44 -12.68 -10.57
CA ALA A 57 8.42 -13.54 -11.17
C ALA A 57 7.07 -13.55 -10.42
N ALA A 58 7.07 -13.32 -9.11
CA ALA A 58 5.83 -13.24 -8.33
C ALA A 58 5.14 -11.89 -8.56
N ASP A 59 5.90 -10.82 -8.65
CA ASP A 59 5.40 -9.50 -9.04
C ASP A 59 4.83 -9.51 -10.47
N GLU A 60 5.53 -10.13 -11.43
CA GLU A 60 5.01 -10.29 -12.80
C GLU A 60 3.67 -11.01 -12.82
N SER A 61 3.49 -12.03 -11.98
CA SER A 61 2.21 -12.75 -11.87
C SER A 61 1.04 -11.88 -11.38
N VAL A 62 1.33 -10.83 -10.59
CA VAL A 62 0.36 -9.82 -10.16
C VAL A 62 0.08 -8.86 -11.31
N LEU A 63 1.12 -8.36 -11.98
CA LEU A 63 1.04 -7.37 -13.05
C LEU A 63 0.29 -7.90 -14.29
N GLU A 64 0.46 -9.18 -14.61
CA GLU A 64 -0.29 -9.88 -15.67
C GLU A 64 -1.79 -10.00 -15.36
N ARG A 65 -2.16 -10.09 -14.08
CA ARG A 65 -3.55 -10.19 -13.61
C ARG A 65 -4.21 -8.84 -13.40
N SER A 66 -3.43 -7.78 -13.19
CA SER A 66 -3.95 -6.43 -13.06
C SER A 66 -4.70 -6.02 -14.32
N GLU A 67 -5.83 -5.35 -14.16
CA GLU A 67 -6.72 -4.90 -15.23
C GLU A 67 -6.76 -3.37 -15.26
N GLY A 68 -6.58 -2.80 -16.46
CA GLY A 68 -6.57 -1.35 -16.72
C GLY A 68 -5.78 -0.50 -15.73
N ASP A 69 -6.33 0.67 -15.40
CA ASP A 69 -5.70 1.63 -14.50
C ASP A 69 -5.61 1.07 -13.08
N THR A 70 -4.43 1.18 -12.46
CA THR A 70 -4.11 0.46 -11.23
C THR A 70 -3.63 1.39 -10.11
N LEU A 71 -4.21 1.26 -8.92
CA LEU A 71 -3.71 1.90 -7.69
C LEU A 71 -2.89 0.89 -6.87
N ASP A 72 -1.71 1.30 -6.40
CA ASP A 72 -0.85 0.50 -5.52
C ASP A 72 -0.80 1.12 -4.13
N ALA A 73 -1.46 0.47 -3.15
CA ALA A 73 -1.59 0.98 -1.79
C ALA A 73 -0.46 0.46 -0.90
N GLY A 74 0.30 1.38 -0.30
CA GLY A 74 1.58 1.09 0.35
C GLY A 74 2.67 0.81 -0.68
N CYS A 75 2.77 1.62 -1.73
CA CYS A 75 3.60 1.30 -2.90
C CYS A 75 5.11 1.21 -2.62
N GLY A 76 5.57 1.70 -1.46
CA GLY A 76 6.99 1.77 -1.14
C GLY A 76 7.76 2.55 -2.22
N PRO A 77 8.97 2.08 -2.61
CA PRO A 77 9.75 2.66 -3.71
C PRO A 77 9.11 2.54 -5.10
N GLY A 78 7.89 2.01 -5.21
CA GLY A 78 7.07 2.10 -6.41
C GLY A 78 7.37 1.07 -7.50
N ARG A 79 8.04 -0.06 -7.19
CA ARG A 79 8.42 -1.04 -8.21
C ARG A 79 7.22 -1.55 -9.05
N MET A 80 6.03 -1.71 -8.46
CA MET A 80 4.83 -2.12 -9.19
C MET A 80 4.34 -1.01 -10.13
N VAL A 81 4.28 0.21 -9.61
CA VAL A 81 3.85 1.41 -10.35
C VAL A 81 4.79 1.70 -11.53
N VAL A 82 6.10 1.64 -11.31
CA VAL A 82 7.13 1.83 -12.35
C VAL A 82 6.97 0.78 -13.45
N ALA A 83 6.79 -0.49 -13.07
CA ALA A 83 6.61 -1.55 -14.05
C ALA A 83 5.29 -1.41 -14.83
N LEU A 84 4.20 -0.96 -14.20
CA LEU A 84 2.94 -0.66 -14.88
C LEU A 84 3.09 0.50 -15.87
N ALA A 85 3.78 1.57 -15.46
CA ALA A 85 4.07 2.71 -16.32
C ALA A 85 4.93 2.32 -17.53
N ALA A 86 5.95 1.48 -17.34
CA ALA A 86 6.78 0.93 -18.43
C ALA A 86 5.97 0.09 -19.44
N ARG A 87 4.83 -0.48 -19.02
CA ARG A 87 3.86 -1.18 -19.89
C ARG A 87 2.81 -0.24 -20.52
N GLY A 88 2.97 1.08 -20.38
CA GLY A 88 2.03 2.08 -20.90
C GLY A 88 0.69 2.11 -20.15
N ARG A 89 0.62 1.58 -18.94
CA ARG A 89 -0.61 1.56 -18.12
C ARG A 89 -0.61 2.75 -17.15
N THR A 90 -1.78 3.33 -16.92
CA THR A 90 -1.95 4.32 -15.86
C THR A 90 -1.80 3.63 -14.51
N ALA A 91 -0.89 4.12 -13.67
CA ALA A 91 -0.74 3.65 -12.31
C ALA A 91 -0.50 4.81 -11.34
N LEU A 92 -0.97 4.64 -10.10
CA LEU A 92 -0.70 5.57 -8.99
C LEU A 92 -0.29 4.78 -7.75
N GLY A 93 0.88 5.10 -7.20
CA GLY A 93 1.31 4.65 -5.89
C GLY A 93 0.81 5.56 -4.78
N VAL A 94 0.47 4.99 -3.63
CA VAL A 94 0.13 5.72 -2.41
C VAL A 94 1.01 5.17 -1.28
N ASP A 95 1.78 6.03 -0.63
CA ASP A 95 2.57 5.67 0.54
C ASP A 95 2.60 6.84 1.52
N MET A 96 2.72 6.58 2.81
CA MET A 96 2.81 7.64 3.83
C MET A 96 4.25 8.15 3.99
N ASN A 97 5.24 7.42 3.48
CA ASN A 97 6.64 7.77 3.63
C ASN A 97 7.12 8.64 2.44
N PRO A 98 7.56 9.89 2.67
CA PRO A 98 8.00 10.78 1.60
C PRO A 98 9.26 10.28 0.86
N VAL A 99 10.15 9.51 1.52
CA VAL A 99 11.32 8.90 0.87
C VAL A 99 10.87 7.82 -0.11
N ALA A 100 9.89 7.00 0.27
CA ALA A 100 9.31 5.99 -0.62
C ALA A 100 8.72 6.63 -1.89
N VAL A 101 7.92 7.69 -1.70
CA VAL A 101 7.31 8.45 -2.79
C VAL A 101 8.35 9.12 -3.69
N SER A 102 9.39 9.74 -3.11
CA SER A 102 10.48 10.35 -3.89
C SER A 102 11.16 9.31 -4.79
N ARG A 103 11.50 8.14 -4.22
CA ARG A 103 12.12 7.05 -4.98
C ARG A 103 11.20 6.52 -6.09
N ALA A 104 9.90 6.38 -5.82
CA ALA A 104 8.94 5.95 -6.83
C ALA A 104 8.87 6.94 -8.01
N VAL A 105 8.86 8.24 -7.73
CA VAL A 105 8.82 9.30 -8.75
C VAL A 105 10.14 9.37 -9.52
N GLU A 106 11.28 9.31 -8.83
CA GLU A 106 12.61 9.29 -9.44
C GLU A 106 12.82 8.08 -10.35
N ALA A 107 12.22 6.93 -10.01
CA ALA A 107 12.23 5.72 -10.83
C ALA A 107 11.26 5.76 -12.03
N GLY A 108 10.54 6.88 -12.24
CA GLY A 108 9.61 7.07 -13.36
C GLY A 108 8.16 6.66 -13.08
N GLY A 109 7.83 6.36 -11.82
CA GLY A 109 6.45 6.11 -11.38
C GLY A 109 5.70 7.40 -11.05
N ARG A 110 4.39 7.26 -10.82
CA ARG A 110 3.55 8.33 -10.22
C ARG A 110 3.17 7.91 -8.81
N ALA A 111 3.50 8.70 -7.81
CA ALA A 111 3.14 8.40 -6.43
C ALA A 111 2.73 9.66 -5.66
N VAL A 112 1.90 9.49 -4.63
CA VAL A 112 1.48 10.56 -3.72
C VAL A 112 1.79 10.17 -2.27
N CYS A 113 2.23 11.17 -1.49
CA CYS A 113 2.46 11.01 -0.05
C CYS A 113 1.15 11.21 0.71
N ALA A 114 0.44 10.13 1.00
CA ALA A 114 -0.88 10.15 1.63
C ALA A 114 -1.16 8.84 2.37
N SER A 115 -2.11 8.87 3.31
CA SER A 115 -2.69 7.64 3.83
C SER A 115 -3.63 7.03 2.79
N VAL A 116 -3.66 5.71 2.67
CA VAL A 116 -4.65 5.00 1.85
C VAL A 116 -6.10 5.23 2.34
N PHE A 117 -6.26 5.64 3.60
CA PHE A 117 -7.56 5.96 4.19
C PHE A 117 -8.02 7.40 3.91
N ASP A 118 -7.13 8.28 3.44
CA ASP A 118 -7.48 9.65 3.05
C ASP A 118 -8.09 9.68 1.64
N PRO A 119 -8.75 10.78 1.22
CA PRO A 119 -9.16 10.98 -0.16
C PRO A 119 -7.99 10.86 -1.16
N LEU A 120 -8.14 10.01 -2.18
CA LEU A 120 -7.14 9.66 -3.19
C LEU A 120 -7.60 10.14 -4.58
N PRO A 121 -6.66 10.50 -5.47
CA PRO A 121 -6.98 10.80 -6.86
C PRO A 121 -7.64 9.60 -7.55
N GLY A 122 -8.75 9.84 -8.25
CA GLY A 122 -9.42 8.83 -9.08
C GLY A 122 -10.19 7.75 -8.30
N GLU A 123 -10.54 7.99 -7.03
CA GLU A 123 -11.42 7.08 -6.27
C GLU A 123 -12.68 6.69 -7.04
N GLY A 124 -13.05 5.41 -6.92
CA GLY A 124 -14.19 4.81 -7.61
C GLY A 124 -13.98 4.60 -9.11
N ALA A 125 -12.81 4.93 -9.66
CA ALA A 125 -12.50 4.77 -11.09
C ALA A 125 -11.37 3.76 -11.36
N TRP A 126 -10.62 3.34 -10.33
CA TRP A 126 -9.51 2.40 -10.50
C TRP A 126 -10.01 1.00 -10.85
N ARG A 127 -9.52 0.44 -11.96
CA ARG A 127 -9.85 -0.93 -12.39
C ARG A 127 -9.21 -1.99 -11.52
N THR A 128 -8.01 -1.72 -11.03
CA THR A 128 -7.31 -2.59 -10.10
C THR A 128 -6.78 -1.80 -8.90
N ALA A 129 -6.85 -2.39 -7.72
CA ALA A 129 -6.06 -1.99 -6.55
C ALA A 129 -5.13 -3.12 -6.12
N LEU A 130 -3.95 -2.79 -5.61
CA LEU A 130 -2.94 -3.73 -5.12
C LEU A 130 -2.69 -3.55 -3.62
N LEU A 131 -2.58 -4.66 -2.90
CA LEU A 131 -2.09 -4.76 -1.53
C LEU A 131 -1.01 -5.85 -1.48
N VAL A 132 0.21 -5.52 -1.91
CA VAL A 132 1.34 -6.46 -2.06
C VAL A 132 2.32 -6.28 -0.88
N ASP A 133 3.23 -7.23 -0.63
CA ASP A 133 4.24 -7.17 0.44
C ASP A 133 3.71 -7.10 1.87
N GLY A 134 2.51 -7.63 2.09
CA GLY A 134 1.85 -7.62 3.39
C GLY A 134 1.04 -6.36 3.67
N ASN A 135 0.83 -5.50 2.67
CA ASN A 135 0.06 -4.26 2.80
C ASN A 135 -1.41 -4.46 3.21
N ILE A 136 -1.95 -5.69 3.14
CA ILE A 136 -3.22 -6.04 3.80
C ILE A 136 -3.21 -5.78 5.33
N GLY A 137 -2.02 -5.60 5.90
CA GLY A 137 -1.81 -5.26 7.30
C GLY A 137 -1.97 -3.78 7.66
N ILE A 138 -2.01 -2.88 6.67
CA ILE A 138 -2.06 -1.43 6.89
C ILE A 138 -3.27 -1.06 7.76
N GLY A 139 -3.04 -0.25 8.79
CA GLY A 139 -4.05 0.19 9.76
C GLY A 139 -4.43 -0.86 10.81
N GLY A 140 -3.94 -2.10 10.70
CA GLY A 140 -4.19 -3.18 11.67
C GLY A 140 -5.63 -3.69 11.75
N ALA A 141 -6.52 -3.16 10.90
CA ALA A 141 -7.91 -3.57 10.77
C ALA A 141 -8.19 -3.99 9.32
N PRO A 142 -7.93 -5.27 8.96
CA PRO A 142 -8.07 -5.74 7.57
C PRO A 142 -9.47 -5.56 6.99
N GLY A 143 -10.51 -5.65 7.83
CA GLY A 143 -11.89 -5.40 7.40
C GLY A 143 -12.09 -3.96 6.91
N ASP A 144 -11.55 -2.99 7.64
CA ASP A 144 -11.66 -1.56 7.32
C ASP A 144 -10.85 -1.23 6.06
N LEU A 145 -9.63 -1.77 5.93
CA LEU A 145 -8.83 -1.62 4.72
C LEU A 145 -9.53 -2.23 3.49
N LEU A 146 -10.12 -3.42 3.63
CA LEU A 146 -10.87 -4.06 2.55
C LEU A 146 -12.14 -3.26 2.19
N ALA A 147 -12.85 -2.70 3.17
CA ALA A 147 -13.98 -1.81 2.92
C ALA A 147 -13.52 -0.55 2.18
N ARG A 148 -12.42 0.06 2.62
CA ARG A 148 -11.81 1.22 1.96
C ARG A 148 -11.42 0.93 0.51
N MET A 149 -10.82 -0.23 0.23
CA MET A 149 -10.47 -0.60 -1.14
C MET A 149 -11.68 -0.72 -2.08
N ARG A 150 -12.89 -0.96 -1.57
CA ARG A 150 -14.11 -0.95 -2.40
C ARG A 150 -14.54 0.43 -2.84
N GLU A 151 -14.18 1.46 -2.09
CA GLU A 151 -14.41 2.87 -2.46
C GLU A 151 -13.39 3.32 -3.51
N VAL A 152 -12.18 2.77 -3.45
CA VAL A 152 -11.10 3.09 -4.37
C VAL A 152 -11.34 2.50 -5.76
N VAL A 153 -11.77 1.24 -5.85
CA VAL A 153 -12.01 0.59 -7.14
C VAL A 153 -13.39 0.90 -7.70
N LEU A 154 -13.55 0.86 -9.03
CA LEU A 154 -14.89 0.90 -9.62
C LEU A 154 -15.71 -0.37 -9.29
N PRO A 155 -17.04 -0.33 -9.44
CA PRO A 155 -17.87 -1.54 -9.36
C PRO A 155 -17.41 -2.62 -10.35
N GLY A 156 -17.29 -3.86 -9.90
CA GLY A 156 -16.69 -4.96 -10.69
C GLY A 156 -15.15 -4.94 -10.76
N GLY A 157 -14.51 -3.94 -10.15
CA GLY A 157 -13.06 -3.79 -10.10
C GLY A 157 -12.35 -4.92 -9.36
N LEU A 158 -11.05 -5.01 -9.56
CA LEU A 158 -10.17 -6.03 -9.04
C LEU A 158 -9.36 -5.52 -7.84
N LEU A 159 -9.28 -6.33 -6.78
CA LEU A 159 -8.29 -6.14 -5.72
C LEU A 159 -7.37 -7.37 -5.69
N ILE A 160 -6.08 -7.16 -5.88
CA ILE A 160 -5.07 -8.22 -5.72
C ILE A 160 -4.37 -8.04 -4.37
N VAL A 161 -4.37 -9.08 -3.57
CA VAL A 161 -3.83 -9.07 -2.21
C VAL A 161 -2.77 -10.15 -2.04
N GLU A 162 -1.58 -9.77 -1.57
CA GLU A 162 -0.58 -10.70 -1.05
C GLU A 162 -0.90 -11.05 0.41
N THR A 163 -0.77 -12.32 0.74
CA THR A 163 -1.01 -12.87 2.09
C THR A 163 0.26 -13.51 2.65
N ALA A 164 0.28 -13.72 3.96
CA ALA A 164 1.30 -14.53 4.59
C ALA A 164 1.32 -15.95 4.01
N ALA A 165 2.52 -16.52 3.87
CA ALA A 165 2.72 -17.86 3.31
C ALA A 165 2.09 -18.98 4.17
N HIS A 166 1.73 -18.71 5.42
CA HIS A 166 1.02 -19.64 6.31
C HIS A 166 -0.29 -19.02 6.80
N GLU A 167 -1.19 -19.87 7.29
CA GLU A 167 -2.45 -19.40 7.86
C GLU A 167 -2.20 -18.64 9.17
N VAL A 168 -2.64 -17.38 9.20
CA VAL A 168 -2.55 -16.48 10.34
C VAL A 168 -3.70 -15.48 10.27
N HIS A 169 -4.14 -15.00 11.43
CA HIS A 169 -5.00 -13.83 11.55
C HIS A 169 -4.59 -13.12 12.83
N GLU A 170 -3.76 -12.10 12.71
CA GLU A 170 -3.29 -11.31 13.85
C GLU A 170 -3.48 -9.83 13.57
N CYS A 171 -3.85 -9.10 14.62
CA CYS A 171 -3.93 -7.64 14.66
C CYS A 171 -3.14 -7.24 15.91
N VAL A 172 -2.03 -6.54 15.72
CA VAL A 172 -1.05 -6.27 16.78
C VAL A 172 -0.36 -4.93 16.54
N THR A 173 0.03 -4.27 17.62
CA THR A 173 0.89 -3.09 17.54
C THR A 173 2.32 -3.52 17.29
N VAL A 174 2.98 -2.94 16.29
CA VAL A 174 4.37 -3.21 15.92
C VAL A 174 5.18 -1.92 15.85
N GLN A 175 6.50 -2.05 15.82
CA GLN A 175 7.43 -0.95 15.51
C GLN A 175 8.35 -1.38 14.37
N VAL A 176 8.80 -0.44 13.54
CA VAL A 176 9.89 -0.71 12.59
C VAL A 176 11.24 -0.63 13.31
N THR A 177 12.17 -1.54 13.05
CA THR A 177 13.53 -1.49 13.60
C THR A 177 14.57 -2.06 12.63
N ASP A 178 15.81 -1.58 12.70
CA ASP A 178 16.98 -2.17 12.03
C ASP A 178 17.70 -3.21 12.92
N GLY A 179 17.25 -3.38 14.18
CA GLY A 179 17.82 -4.29 15.17
C GLY A 179 19.08 -3.76 15.87
N LEU A 180 19.56 -2.56 15.52
CA LEU A 180 20.78 -1.97 16.08
C LEU A 180 20.49 -0.66 16.83
N GLY A 181 19.50 0.10 16.40
CA GLY A 181 19.10 1.38 16.99
C GLY A 181 17.70 1.39 17.60
N GLU A 182 17.27 2.59 18.01
CA GLU A 182 15.93 2.81 18.52
C GLU A 182 14.87 2.46 17.47
N PRO A 183 13.86 1.66 17.83
CA PRO A 183 12.75 1.38 16.94
C PRO A 183 11.95 2.65 16.64
N GLY A 184 11.30 2.67 15.49
CA GLY A 184 10.32 3.71 15.15
C GLY A 184 9.10 3.69 16.08
N ALA A 185 8.22 4.68 15.89
CA ALA A 185 6.98 4.77 16.66
C ALA A 185 6.10 3.52 16.50
N PRO A 186 5.37 3.10 17.54
CA PRO A 186 4.43 1.99 17.45
C PRO A 186 3.21 2.33 16.60
N PHE A 187 2.75 1.37 15.80
CA PHE A 187 1.56 1.50 14.95
C PHE A 187 0.82 0.15 14.82
N PRO A 188 -0.50 0.17 14.56
CA PRO A 188 -1.28 -1.06 14.37
C PRO A 188 -0.95 -1.72 13.03
N TRP A 189 -0.78 -3.04 13.06
CA TRP A 189 -0.52 -3.86 11.88
C TRP A 189 -1.27 -5.19 11.96
N ALA A 190 -1.60 -5.76 10.81
CA ALA A 190 -2.23 -7.07 10.74
C ALA A 190 -1.49 -8.03 9.80
N ARG A 191 -1.62 -9.33 10.06
CA ARG A 191 -1.16 -10.38 9.12
C ARG A 191 -2.26 -11.40 8.90
N LEU A 192 -2.43 -11.76 7.63
CA LEU A 192 -3.49 -12.65 7.17
C LEU A 192 -2.90 -13.73 6.28
N GLY A 193 -3.29 -14.98 6.52
CA GLY A 193 -3.24 -16.05 5.53
C GLY A 193 -4.50 -16.06 4.66
N LEU A 194 -4.53 -16.95 3.66
CA LEU A 194 -5.62 -17.00 2.68
C LEU A 194 -7.01 -17.26 3.29
N ARG A 195 -7.13 -18.13 4.30
CA ARG A 195 -8.44 -18.40 4.92
C ARG A 195 -8.94 -17.21 5.74
N ALA A 196 -8.03 -16.49 6.39
CA ALA A 196 -8.35 -15.27 7.12
C ALA A 196 -8.81 -14.17 6.15
N LEU A 197 -8.03 -13.94 5.07
CA LEU A 197 -8.39 -13.00 4.02
C LEU A 197 -9.77 -13.32 3.46
N ARG A 198 -10.07 -14.58 3.13
CA ARG A 198 -11.37 -14.97 2.57
C ARG A 198 -12.55 -14.64 3.50
N ARG A 199 -12.38 -14.75 4.82
CA ARG A 199 -13.42 -14.37 5.79
C ARG A 199 -13.61 -12.86 5.86
N CYS A 200 -12.52 -12.09 5.94
CA CYS A 200 -12.56 -10.63 5.98
C CYS A 200 -13.13 -10.05 4.67
N ALA A 201 -12.69 -10.58 3.52
CA ALA A 201 -13.17 -10.22 2.19
C ALA A 201 -14.70 -10.38 2.09
N ARG A 202 -15.23 -11.54 2.51
CA ARG A 202 -16.69 -11.76 2.54
C ARG A 202 -17.40 -10.76 3.44
N GLY A 203 -16.85 -10.47 4.62
CA GLY A 203 -17.41 -9.48 5.55
C GLY A 203 -17.43 -8.05 4.98
N ALA A 204 -16.43 -7.70 4.18
CA ALA A 204 -16.35 -6.41 3.48
C ALA A 204 -17.13 -6.36 2.16
N GLY A 205 -17.77 -7.47 1.76
CA GLY A 205 -18.58 -7.55 0.53
C GLY A 205 -17.78 -7.81 -0.74
N TRP A 206 -16.56 -8.36 -0.65
CA TRP A 206 -15.78 -8.82 -1.79
C TRP A 206 -16.15 -10.25 -2.20
N GLU A 207 -16.15 -10.49 -3.52
CA GLU A 207 -16.29 -11.81 -4.10
C GLU A 207 -14.92 -12.43 -4.37
N TRP A 208 -14.73 -13.70 -4.01
CA TRP A 208 -13.47 -14.41 -4.25
C TRP A 208 -13.38 -14.86 -5.70
N SER A 209 -12.35 -14.42 -6.44
CA SER A 209 -12.15 -14.81 -7.83
C SER A 209 -11.20 -16.00 -7.96
N GLU A 210 -9.95 -15.83 -7.53
CA GLU A 210 -8.92 -16.87 -7.59
C GLU A 210 -7.85 -16.66 -6.50
N ALA A 211 -6.99 -17.66 -6.32
CA ALA A 211 -5.75 -17.52 -5.58
C ALA A 211 -4.66 -18.34 -6.24
N TRP A 212 -3.43 -17.85 -6.13
CA TRP A 212 -2.26 -18.48 -6.72
C TRP A 212 -1.03 -18.31 -5.84
N GLN A 213 0.02 -19.05 -6.16
CA GLN A 213 1.30 -18.99 -5.46
C GLN A 213 2.44 -18.98 -6.47
N VAL A 214 3.38 -18.06 -6.29
CA VAL A 214 4.61 -17.97 -7.09
C VAL A 214 5.76 -17.72 -6.14
N ARG A 215 6.85 -18.50 -6.27
CA ARG A 215 8.07 -18.36 -5.44
C ARG A 215 7.80 -18.32 -3.92
N GLY A 216 6.78 -19.06 -3.46
CA GLY A 216 6.41 -19.10 -2.03
C GLY A 216 5.51 -17.96 -1.55
N ARG A 217 5.30 -16.91 -2.36
CA ARG A 217 4.37 -15.81 -2.09
C ARG A 217 2.97 -16.20 -2.54
N ARG A 218 1.97 -15.88 -1.71
CA ARG A 218 0.57 -16.29 -1.92
C ARG A 218 -0.30 -15.07 -2.17
N PHE A 219 -1.08 -15.12 -3.24
CA PHE A 219 -1.92 -14.02 -3.66
C PHE A 219 -3.36 -14.47 -3.83
N ALA A 220 -4.29 -13.53 -3.72
CA ALA A 220 -5.69 -13.71 -4.06
C ALA A 220 -6.21 -12.53 -4.86
N ALA A 221 -7.11 -12.82 -5.80
CA ALA A 221 -7.87 -11.84 -6.55
C ALA A 221 -9.30 -11.78 -6.00
N LEU A 222 -9.76 -10.58 -5.70
CA LEU A 222 -11.08 -10.28 -5.16
C LEU A 222 -11.81 -9.34 -6.11
N ARG A 223 -13.10 -9.56 -6.33
CA ARG A 223 -13.95 -8.73 -7.17
C ARG A 223 -14.89 -7.88 -6.32
N ALA A 224 -14.92 -6.58 -6.62
CA ALA A 224 -15.96 -5.72 -6.11
C ALA A 224 -17.29 -6.15 -6.74
N PRO A 225 -18.41 -6.17 -5.99
CA PRO A 225 -19.72 -6.43 -6.57
C PRO A 225 -19.97 -5.47 -7.74
N ARG A 226 -20.53 -6.00 -8.83
CA ARG A 226 -21.05 -5.13 -9.88
C ARG A 226 -22.25 -4.40 -9.28
N GLY A 227 -22.22 -3.07 -9.29
CA GLY A 227 -23.40 -2.28 -8.91
C GLY A 227 -24.58 -2.74 -9.78
N ASN A 228 -25.80 -2.69 -9.24
CA ASN A 228 -26.98 -2.91 -10.07
C ASN A 228 -26.91 -1.90 -11.23
N PRO A 229 -27.04 -2.32 -12.51
CA PRO A 229 -27.06 -1.36 -13.60
C PRO A 229 -28.10 -0.29 -13.29
N ALA A 230 -27.73 0.98 -13.40
CA ALA A 230 -28.70 2.06 -13.27
C ALA A 230 -29.86 1.76 -14.23
N PRO A 231 -31.14 1.91 -13.82
CA PRO A 231 -32.24 1.72 -14.73
C PRO A 231 -32.02 2.60 -15.95
N GLU A 232 -32.11 1.98 -17.13
CA GLU A 232 -31.92 2.63 -18.42
C GLU A 232 -32.79 3.88 -18.47
N ARG A 233 -32.17 5.07 -18.61
CA ARG A 233 -32.92 6.31 -18.76
C ARG A 233 -33.71 6.19 -20.07
N VAL A 234 -35.01 5.92 -19.95
CA VAL A 234 -35.96 6.00 -21.06
C VAL A 234 -35.82 7.39 -21.67
N ARG A 235 -35.28 7.47 -22.89
CA ARG A 235 -35.25 8.72 -23.64
C ARG A 235 -36.70 9.11 -23.93
N PRO A 236 -37.15 10.35 -23.65
CA PRO A 236 -38.48 10.77 -24.05
C PRO A 236 -38.57 10.70 -25.58
N ALA A 237 -39.67 10.13 -26.07
CA ALA A 237 -39.97 10.08 -27.49
C ALA A 237 -39.96 11.51 -28.03
N VAL A 238 -39.13 11.76 -29.04
CA VAL A 238 -39.19 12.98 -29.84
C VAL A 238 -40.48 12.88 -30.65
N THR A 239 -41.51 13.61 -30.25
CA THR A 239 -42.68 13.85 -31.10
C THR A 239 -42.28 14.77 -32.25
N ALA A 240 -42.53 14.30 -33.47
CA ALA A 240 -42.32 15.00 -34.73
C ALA A 240 -43.30 16.18 -34.91
#